data_AF-A0A955PI26-F1
#
_entry.id   AF-A0A955PI26-F1
#
_cell.length_a   1.000
_cell.length_b   1.000
_cell.length_c   1.000
_cell.angle_alpha   90.00
_cell.angle_beta   90.00
_cell.angle_gamma   90.00
#
_symmetry.space_group_name_H-M   'P 1'
#
loop_
_entity.id
_entity.type
_entity.pdbx_description
1 polymer ?
#
loop_
_entity_poly.entity_id
_entity_poly.type
_entity_poly.pdbx_seq_one_letter_code
_entity_poly.pdbx_strand_id
1 'polypeptide(L)'
;MRLGSVIILINLIFCGVSWSYRQVSLTIPGEVVIRSNKDLDLGIVKSKTTVFAKILPLNPSNRTTKSKLGKAPPSRGKLYLLRGDRSLSSEELVKEAKRIPGVYQAEANYQGNLSYAPSDPQYAQTADHLGCVGFEEAWDVQTGDPSVLVAVID
;
A
#
# COMPACT_ATOMS: atom_id res chain seq x y z
N MET A 1 -51.02 -30.62 36.39
CA MET A 1 -50.28 -30.55 35.12
C MET A 1 -50.83 -29.38 34.32
N ARG A 2 -50.06 -28.29 34.19
CA ARG A 2 -50.40 -27.10 33.39
C ARG A 2 -49.57 -27.17 32.10
N LEU A 3 -50.20 -27.22 30.94
CA LEU A 3 -49.57 -26.84 29.67
C LEU A 3 -50.04 -25.43 29.35
N GLY A 4 -49.12 -24.47 29.44
CA GLY A 4 -49.29 -23.11 28.93
C GLY A 4 -48.48 -22.96 27.65
N SER A 5 -49.15 -22.59 26.56
CA SER A 5 -48.55 -22.29 25.26
C SER A 5 -47.59 -21.10 25.37
N VAL A 6 -46.39 -21.23 24.82
CA VAL A 6 -45.44 -20.12 24.64
C VAL A 6 -45.30 -19.88 23.14
N ILE A 7 -45.85 -18.76 22.67
CA ILE A 7 -45.62 -18.22 21.33
C ILE A 7 -44.32 -17.43 21.39
N ILE A 8 -43.27 -17.92 20.71
CA ILE A 8 -42.01 -17.18 20.55
C ILE A 8 -42.10 -16.38 19.25
N LEU A 9 -42.31 -15.06 19.39
CA LEU A 9 -42.12 -14.09 18.31
C LEU A 9 -40.62 -13.91 18.06
N ILE A 10 -40.12 -14.45 16.95
CA ILE A 10 -38.77 -14.18 16.47
C ILE A 10 -38.81 -12.83 15.75
N ASN A 11 -38.34 -11.78 16.43
CA ASN A 11 -38.04 -10.50 15.79
C ASN A 11 -36.79 -10.67 14.91
N LEU A 12 -36.99 -10.64 13.59
CA LEU A 12 -35.94 -10.47 12.61
C LEU A 12 -35.39 -9.04 12.71
N ILE A 13 -34.35 -8.85 13.52
CA ILE A 13 -33.52 -7.66 13.46
C ILE A 13 -32.62 -7.80 12.23
N PHE A 14 -32.99 -7.13 11.14
CA PHE A 14 -32.05 -6.82 10.06
C PHE A 14 -30.98 -5.88 10.63
N CYS A 15 -29.87 -6.45 11.11
CA CYS A 15 -28.69 -5.68 11.41
C CYS A 15 -28.10 -5.24 10.06
N GLY A 16 -28.31 -3.97 9.71
CA GLY A 16 -27.60 -3.32 8.62
C GLY A 16 -26.11 -3.30 8.93
N VAL A 17 -25.39 -4.33 8.50
CA VAL A 17 -23.93 -4.36 8.52
C VAL A 17 -23.48 -3.43 7.39
N SER A 18 -23.27 -2.16 7.71
CA SER A 18 -22.46 -1.30 6.86
C SER A 18 -21.04 -1.85 6.89
N TRP A 19 -20.60 -2.43 5.78
CA TRP A 19 -19.22 -2.81 5.57
C TRP A 19 -18.38 -1.53 5.45
N SER A 20 -18.07 -0.90 6.58
CA SER A 20 -17.00 0.07 6.63
C SER A 20 -15.70 -0.72 6.47
N TYR A 21 -15.19 -0.77 5.25
CA TYR A 21 -13.83 -1.23 4.99
C TYR A 21 -12.88 -0.25 5.65
N ARG A 22 -12.59 -0.46 6.93
CA ARG A 22 -11.47 0.19 7.60
C ARG A 22 -10.22 -0.41 6.97
N GLN A 23 -9.68 0.23 5.94
CA GLN A 23 -8.34 -0.09 5.46
C GLN A 23 -7.39 0.18 6.63
N VAL A 24 -6.96 -0.89 7.31
CA VAL A 24 -5.90 -0.81 8.29
C VAL A 24 -4.61 -0.74 7.48
N SER A 25 -4.19 0.48 7.17
CA SER A 25 -2.87 0.71 6.58
C SER A 25 -1.82 0.33 7.62
N LEU A 26 -1.25 -0.87 7.49
CA LEU A 26 -0.14 -1.31 8.33
C LEU A 26 1.07 -0.42 8.04
N THR A 27 1.68 0.12 9.10
CA THR A 27 2.94 0.87 9.01
C THR A 27 4.06 0.04 9.59
N ILE A 28 5.28 0.22 9.08
CA ILE A 28 6.47 -0.43 9.60
C ILE A 28 6.96 0.37 10.82
N PRO A 29 6.92 -0.21 12.04
CA PRO A 29 7.26 0.54 13.25
C PRO A 29 8.72 1.03 13.25
N GLY A 30 8.91 2.28 13.64
CA GLY A 30 10.23 2.92 13.68
C GLY A 30 10.70 3.47 12.33
N GLU A 31 9.88 3.42 11.27
CA GLU A 31 10.28 3.83 9.93
C GLU A 31 9.41 4.95 9.34
N VAL A 32 10.08 5.98 8.80
CA VAL A 32 9.45 7.12 8.15
C VAL A 32 10.13 7.40 6.82
N VAL A 33 9.34 7.61 5.78
CA VAL A 33 9.80 8.03 4.46
C VAL A 33 9.72 9.54 4.36
N ILE A 34 10.78 10.17 3.86
CA ILE A 34 10.85 11.62 3.70
C ILE A 34 11.26 12.02 2.29
N ARG A 35 10.80 13.19 1.86
CA ARG A 35 11.36 13.90 0.70
C ARG A 35 12.02 15.19 1.12
N SER A 36 13.21 15.41 0.57
CA SER A 36 14.03 16.59 0.84
C SER A 36 14.48 17.26 -0.45
N ASN A 37 14.55 18.59 -0.43
CA ASN A 37 15.15 19.38 -1.51
C ASN A 37 16.69 19.51 -1.36
N LYS A 38 17.24 19.07 -0.22
CA LYS A 38 18.66 19.09 0.12
C LYS A 38 19.20 17.68 0.34
N ASP A 39 20.51 17.53 0.20
CA ASP A 39 21.20 16.37 0.76
C ASP A 39 21.03 16.34 2.28
N LEU A 40 20.69 15.17 2.79
CA LEU A 40 20.56 14.94 4.21
C LEU A 40 21.63 13.94 4.63
N ASP A 41 22.30 14.27 5.72
CA ASP A 41 23.18 13.37 6.45
C ASP A 41 22.69 13.23 7.89
N LEU A 42 23.26 12.25 8.61
CA LEU A 42 22.90 12.02 10.01
C LEU A 42 23.25 13.19 10.92
N GLY A 43 24.24 14.01 10.59
CA GLY A 43 24.60 15.19 11.38
C GLY A 43 23.49 16.24 11.35
N ILE A 44 22.96 16.54 10.15
CA ILE A 44 21.83 17.46 9.96
C ILE A 44 20.59 16.94 10.68
N VAL A 45 20.28 15.64 10.56
CA VAL A 45 19.14 15.03 11.25
C VAL A 45 19.32 15.08 12.78
N LYS A 46 20.49 14.66 13.28
CA LYS A 46 20.81 14.64 14.71
C LYS A 46 20.89 16.04 15.33
N SER A 47 21.19 17.07 14.54
CA SER A 47 21.19 18.46 15.01
C SER A 47 19.81 18.96 15.45
N LYS A 48 18.73 18.29 15.03
CA LYS A 48 17.34 18.66 15.35
C LYS A 48 16.58 17.59 16.12
N THR A 49 16.91 16.32 15.92
CA THR A 49 16.23 15.24 16.61
C THR A 49 17.18 14.07 16.83
N THR A 50 17.20 13.55 18.06
CA THR A 50 17.97 12.35 18.42
C THR A 50 17.23 11.06 18.12
N VAL A 51 15.97 11.17 17.68
CA VAL A 51 15.06 10.04 17.50
C VAL A 51 15.48 9.13 16.33
N PHE A 52 16.13 9.68 15.30
CA PHE A 52 16.55 8.92 14.13
C PHE A 52 18.01 8.44 14.25
N ALA A 53 18.19 7.13 14.19
CA ALA A 53 19.50 6.48 14.27
C ALA A 53 20.13 6.26 12.89
N LYS A 54 19.31 6.11 11.84
CA LYS A 54 19.78 5.79 10.48
C LYS A 54 19.04 6.57 9.41
N ILE A 55 19.78 6.97 8.37
CA ILE A 55 19.25 7.50 7.11
C ILE A 55 19.69 6.58 5.97
N LEU A 56 18.74 6.24 5.11
CA LEU A 56 18.96 5.40 3.95
C LEU A 56 18.44 6.15 2.72
N PRO A 57 19.29 6.53 1.75
CA PRO A 57 18.79 7.10 0.50
C PRO A 57 17.97 6.04 -0.24
N LEU A 58 16.68 6.34 -0.44
CA LEU A 58 15.79 5.54 -1.27
C LEU A 58 15.90 6.09 -2.69
N ASN A 59 17.00 5.79 -3.38
CA ASN A 59 17.22 6.31 -4.73
C ASN A 59 16.22 5.64 -5.69
N PRO A 60 15.19 6.32 -6.22
CA PRO A 60 14.26 5.70 -7.14
C PRO A 60 14.91 5.66 -8.51
N SER A 61 15.88 4.77 -8.67
CA SER A 61 16.63 4.42 -9.89
C SER A 61 17.37 5.57 -10.59
N ASN A 62 18.60 5.28 -11.00
CA ASN A 62 19.35 6.04 -11.99
C ASN A 62 18.44 6.41 -13.19
N ARG A 63 17.97 7.66 -13.23
CA ARG A 63 17.21 8.23 -14.36
C ARG A 63 18.10 8.48 -15.58
N THR A 64 19.03 7.58 -15.89
CA THR A 64 19.81 7.63 -17.13
C THR A 64 18.93 7.43 -18.37
N THR A 65 17.69 6.96 -18.22
CA THR A 65 16.81 6.57 -19.35
C THR A 65 15.90 7.67 -19.91
N LYS A 66 16.11 8.97 -19.61
CA LYS A 66 15.29 10.06 -20.20
C LYS A 66 16.07 11.22 -20.84
N SER A 67 17.33 11.00 -21.24
CA SER A 67 18.06 12.00 -22.04
C SER A 67 17.46 12.26 -23.42
N LYS A 68 16.58 11.38 -23.92
CA LYS A 68 15.94 11.50 -25.25
C LYS A 68 14.71 12.42 -25.31
N LEU A 69 14.25 13.00 -24.20
CA LEU A 69 13.00 13.80 -24.15
C LEU A 69 13.22 15.33 -24.22
N GLY A 70 14.45 15.81 -24.46
CA GLY A 70 14.76 17.22 -24.72
C GLY A 70 14.56 18.19 -23.55
N LYS A 71 13.86 17.79 -22.49
CA LYS A 71 13.72 18.53 -21.22
C LYS A 71 13.83 17.56 -20.04
N ALA A 72 14.72 17.86 -19.11
CA ALA A 72 14.78 17.12 -17.85
C ALA A 72 13.46 17.35 -17.09
N PRO A 73 12.77 16.28 -16.62
CA PRO A 73 11.60 16.46 -15.77
C PRO A 73 12.00 17.21 -14.49
N PRO A 74 11.09 18.01 -13.89
CA PRO A 74 11.38 18.69 -12.64
C PRO A 74 11.84 17.69 -11.58
N SER A 75 12.85 18.10 -10.80
CA SER A 75 13.34 17.31 -9.68
C SER A 75 12.20 17.04 -8.72
N ARG A 76 11.96 15.77 -8.39
CA ARG A 76 10.95 15.35 -7.40
C ARG A 76 11.53 15.27 -5.98
N GLY A 77 12.64 15.98 -5.75
CA GLY A 77 13.44 15.88 -4.53
C GLY A 77 14.17 14.56 -4.40
N LYS A 78 14.91 14.44 -3.29
CA LYS A 78 15.60 13.23 -2.86
C LYS A 78 14.72 12.50 -1.85
N LEU A 79 14.62 11.18 -1.99
CA LEU A 79 13.82 10.33 -1.14
C LEU A 79 14.73 9.59 -0.15
N TYR A 80 14.37 9.57 1.13
CA TYR A 80 15.10 8.85 2.16
C TYR A 80 14.15 8.07 3.06
N LEU A 81 14.66 6.96 3.60
CA LEU A 81 14.09 6.22 4.71
C LEU A 81 14.85 6.59 5.97
N LEU A 82 14.15 7.13 6.95
CA LEU A 82 14.66 7.35 8.30
C LEU A 82 14.22 6.20 9.20
N ARG A 83 15.18 5.64 9.95
CA ARG A 83 14.90 4.66 11.00
C ARG A 83 15.13 5.29 12.35
N GLY A 84 14.08 5.35 13.14
CA GLY A 84 14.08 5.90 14.49
C GLY A 84 13.69 4.87 15.54
N ASP A 85 13.36 5.38 16.72
CA ASP A 85 12.90 4.56 17.84
C ASP A 85 11.58 3.84 17.49
N ARG A 86 11.55 2.54 17.74
CA ARG A 86 10.37 1.68 17.53
C ARG A 86 9.34 1.81 18.64
N SER A 87 9.70 2.43 19.77
CA SER A 87 8.77 2.71 20.87
C SER A 87 7.77 3.83 20.55
N LEU A 88 8.11 4.70 19.60
CA LEU A 88 7.30 5.84 19.19
C LEU A 88 6.29 5.46 18.10
N SER A 89 5.16 6.18 18.08
CA SER A 89 4.15 6.00 17.03
C SER A 89 4.67 6.52 15.69
N SER A 90 4.16 5.96 14.60
CA SER A 90 4.45 6.44 13.24
C SER A 90 4.07 7.91 13.06
N GLU A 91 3.00 8.40 13.70
CA GLU A 91 2.65 9.82 13.65
C GLU A 91 3.67 10.71 14.38
N GLU A 92 4.18 10.26 15.53
CA GLU A 92 5.21 10.99 16.29
C GLU A 92 6.50 11.10 15.49
N LEU A 93 6.94 10.00 14.88
CA LEU A 93 8.12 10.00 14.02
C LEU A 93 7.93 10.91 12.80
N VAL A 94 6.75 10.90 12.16
CA VAL A 94 6.45 11.82 11.05
C VAL A 94 6.50 13.28 11.50
N LYS A 95 5.98 13.59 12.69
CA LYS A 95 6.02 14.94 13.27
C LYS A 95 7.45 15.40 13.51
N GLU A 96 8.30 14.54 14.05
CA GLU A 96 9.72 14.85 14.25
C GLU A 96 10.46 15.02 12.92
N ALA A 97 10.19 14.16 11.93
CA ALA A 97 10.82 14.25 10.61
C ALA A 97 10.52 15.59 9.90
N LYS A 98 9.30 16.14 10.06
CA LYS A 98 8.92 17.43 9.47
C LYS A 98 9.69 18.63 10.04
N ARG A 99 10.36 18.48 11.19
CA ARG A 99 11.18 19.54 11.79
C ARG A 99 12.59 19.61 11.19
N ILE A 100 12.98 18.62 10.40
CA ILE A 100 14.32 18.55 9.79
C ILE A 100 14.39 19.57 8.63
N PRO A 101 15.39 20.48 8.61
CA PRO A 101 15.54 21.46 7.54
C PRO A 101 15.68 20.81 6.16
N GLY A 102 14.91 21.30 5.19
CA GLY A 102 14.92 20.79 3.81
C GLY A 102 13.94 19.65 3.56
N VAL A 103 13.40 19.01 4.61
CA VAL A 103 12.27 18.09 4.48
C VAL A 103 11.01 18.88 4.16
N TYR A 104 10.40 18.58 3.02
CA TYR A 104 9.13 19.19 2.61
C TYR A 104 7.96 18.20 2.64
N GLN A 105 8.25 16.91 2.74
CA GLN A 105 7.24 15.85 2.91
C GLN A 105 7.79 14.75 3.82
N ALA A 106 6.95 14.25 4.72
CA ALA A 106 7.24 13.10 5.56
C ALA A 106 5.96 12.28 5.76
N GLU A 107 6.09 10.95 5.68
CA GLU A 107 5.00 9.99 5.79
C GLU A 107 5.48 8.69 6.44
N ALA A 108 4.58 7.97 7.09
CA ALA A 108 4.91 6.66 7.67
C ALA A 108 5.32 5.70 6.54
N ASN A 109 6.21 4.74 6.84
CA ASN A 109 6.51 3.69 5.88
C ASN A 109 5.38 2.66 5.88
N TYR A 110 4.47 2.75 4.91
CA TYR A 110 3.34 1.84 4.80
C TYR A 110 3.73 0.51 4.18
N GLN A 111 3.24 -0.57 4.77
CA GLN A 111 3.26 -1.89 4.14
C GLN A 111 2.09 -1.96 3.15
N GLY A 112 2.40 -1.92 1.86
CA GLY A 112 1.43 -2.20 0.81
C GLY A 112 1.14 -3.70 0.75
N ASN A 113 -0.13 -4.07 0.76
CA ASN A 113 -0.56 -5.41 0.36
C ASN A 113 -1.10 -5.30 -1.07
N LEU A 114 -0.62 -6.18 -1.95
CA LEU A 114 -1.20 -6.32 -3.28
C LEU A 114 -2.47 -7.16 -3.13
N SER A 115 -3.59 -6.61 -3.60
CA SER A 115 -4.85 -7.34 -3.72
C SER A 115 -5.07 -7.60 -5.19
N TYR A 116 -5.09 -8.87 -5.56
CA TYR A 116 -5.41 -9.33 -6.91
C TYR A 116 -6.85 -9.81 -6.86
N ALA A 117 -7.76 -8.95 -7.31
CA ALA A 117 -9.15 -9.34 -7.52
C ALA A 117 -9.50 -8.90 -8.94
N PRO A 118 -10.06 -9.79 -9.77
CA PRO A 118 -10.53 -9.40 -11.09
C PRO A 118 -11.53 -8.27 -10.97
N SER A 119 -11.35 -7.22 -11.77
CA SER A 119 -12.25 -6.06 -11.79
C SER A 119 -13.54 -6.32 -12.58
N ASP A 120 -13.79 -7.58 -12.95
CA ASP A 120 -14.99 -7.99 -13.68
C ASP A 120 -16.16 -8.18 -12.69
N PRO A 121 -17.26 -7.40 -12.80
CA PRO A 121 -18.42 -7.51 -11.93
C PRO A 121 -19.10 -8.88 -11.94
N GLN A 122 -18.91 -9.67 -13.01
CA GLN A 122 -19.44 -11.02 -13.14
C GLN A 122 -18.46 -12.09 -12.66
N TYR A 123 -17.23 -11.73 -12.27
CA TYR A 123 -16.24 -12.71 -11.82
C TYR A 123 -16.78 -13.56 -10.67
N ALA A 124 -17.47 -12.96 -9.71
CA ALA A 124 -18.07 -13.71 -8.59
C ALA A 124 -19.10 -14.77 -9.03
N GLN A 125 -19.67 -14.65 -10.24
CA GLN A 125 -20.64 -15.60 -10.81
C GLN A 125 -19.94 -16.70 -11.63
N THR A 126 -18.71 -16.48 -12.08
CA THR A 126 -17.91 -17.42 -12.88
C THR A 126 -16.68 -17.98 -12.14
N ALA A 127 -16.41 -17.48 -10.93
CA ALA A 127 -15.25 -17.81 -10.12
C ALA A 127 -15.14 -19.30 -9.78
N ASP A 128 -16.27 -20.00 -9.65
CA ASP A 128 -16.30 -21.42 -9.26
C ASP A 128 -15.52 -22.32 -10.24
N HIS A 129 -15.58 -22.03 -11.55
CA HIS A 129 -14.85 -22.81 -12.56
C HIS A 129 -13.51 -22.19 -12.93
N LEU A 130 -13.40 -20.86 -12.88
CA LEU A 130 -12.15 -20.15 -13.19
C LEU A 130 -11.09 -20.33 -12.08
N GLY A 131 -11.52 -20.40 -10.82
CA GLY A 131 -10.62 -20.67 -9.68
C GLY A 131 -9.99 -22.07 -9.74
N CYS A 132 -10.70 -23.07 -10.27
CA CYS A 132 -10.19 -24.44 -10.41
C CYS A 132 -8.99 -24.55 -11.35
N VAL A 133 -8.83 -23.62 -12.30
CA VAL A 133 -7.76 -23.64 -13.31
C VAL A 133 -6.65 -22.62 -13.04
N GLY A 134 -6.64 -21.99 -11.85
CA GLY A 134 -5.63 -20.99 -11.49
C GLY A 134 -5.66 -19.76 -12.40
N PHE A 135 -6.87 -19.31 -12.76
CA PHE A 135 -7.05 -18.22 -13.72
C PHE A 135 -6.54 -16.87 -13.19
N GLU A 136 -6.60 -16.65 -11.87
CA GLU A 136 -6.14 -15.41 -11.23
C GLU A 136 -4.62 -15.24 -11.37
N GLU A 137 -3.87 -16.34 -11.24
CA GLU A 137 -2.41 -16.36 -11.40
C GLU A 137 -1.96 -16.12 -12.84
N ALA A 138 -2.82 -16.42 -13.82
CA ALA A 138 -2.55 -16.22 -15.24
C ALA A 138 -2.82 -14.78 -15.71
N TRP A 139 -3.58 -13.97 -14.96
CA TRP A 139 -4.02 -12.65 -15.40
C TRP A 139 -2.86 -11.64 -15.58
N ASP A 140 -1.88 -11.70 -14.68
CA ASP A 140 -0.72 -10.78 -14.69
C ASP A 140 0.43 -11.26 -15.57
N VAL A 141 0.31 -12.47 -16.14
CA VAL A 141 1.36 -13.06 -16.97
C VAL A 141 0.79 -13.36 -18.35
N GLN A 142 1.07 -12.47 -19.31
CA GLN A 142 0.93 -12.77 -20.75
C GLN A 142 1.95 -13.84 -21.14
N THR A 143 1.66 -15.10 -20.79
CA THR A 143 2.45 -16.28 -21.16
C THR A 143 2.02 -16.88 -22.50
N GLY A 144 0.93 -16.37 -23.09
CA GLY A 144 0.47 -16.81 -24.39
C GLY A 144 1.49 -16.48 -25.48
N ASP A 145 1.80 -17.47 -26.31
CA ASP A 145 2.60 -17.25 -27.51
C ASP A 145 1.71 -16.58 -28.58
N PRO A 146 2.09 -15.39 -29.09
CA PRO A 146 1.29 -14.67 -30.09
C PRO A 146 1.17 -15.41 -31.44
N SER A 147 1.95 -16.48 -31.66
CA SER A 147 1.82 -17.36 -32.83
C SER A 147 0.71 -18.41 -32.68
N VAL A 148 0.12 -18.57 -31.50
CA VAL A 148 -0.99 -19.50 -31.26
C VAL A 148 -2.28 -18.92 -31.81
N LEU A 149 -2.89 -19.62 -32.76
CA LEU A 149 -4.20 -19.30 -33.30
C LEU A 149 -5.27 -20.14 -32.60
N VAL A 150 -6.20 -19.47 -31.93
CA VAL A 150 -7.36 -20.11 -31.30
C VAL A 150 -8.55 -20.01 -32.26
N ALA A 151 -8.94 -21.12 -32.87
CA ALA A 151 -10.16 -21.21 -33.65
C ALA A 151 -11.32 -21.64 -32.74
N VAL A 152 -12.33 -20.78 -32.59
CA VAL A 152 -13.58 -21.12 -31.92
C VAL A 152 -14.56 -21.55 -33.00
N ILE A 153 -14.91 -22.84 -33.02
CA ILE A 153 -15.97 -23.37 -33.86
C ILE A 153 -17.15 -23.62 -32.92
N ASP A 154 -18.10 -22.70 -33.00
CA ASP A 154 -19.35 -22.68 -32.22
C ASP A 154 -20.53 -22.98 -33.17
#